data_AF-A0AAU9WSE5-F1
#
_entry.id   AF-A0AAU9WSE5-F1
#
_cell.length_a   1.000
_cell.length_b   1.000
_cell.length_c   1.000
_cell.angle_alpha   90.00
_cell.angle_beta   90.00
_cell.angle_gamma   90.00
#
_symmetry.space_group_name_H-M   'P 1'
#
loop_
_entity.id
_entity.type
_entity.pdbx_description
1 polymer ?
#
loop_
_entity_poly.entity_id
_entity_poly.type
_entity_poly.pdbx_seq_one_letter_code
_entity_poly.pdbx_strand_id
1 'polypeptide(L)'
;IKSQLYFRDAVLAFKCMTGSAPTYLSSKFLTRGNFSGRTTRSSQLLPIPLYKTKSGQRTFYYRTVSLWNSLDNDLKLCNSSSNFKRKLRAKLFAAFLSPRS
;
A
#
# COMPACT_ATOMS: atom_id res chain seq x y z
N ILE A 1 -3.37 13.58 12.61
CA ILE A 1 -2.10 13.54 11.81
C ILE A 1 -1.77 12.12 11.33
N LYS A 2 -1.73 11.09 12.19
CA LYS A 2 -1.37 9.71 11.81
C LYS A 2 -2.25 9.12 10.68
N SER A 3 -3.58 9.29 10.76
CA SER A 3 -4.54 8.84 9.74
C SER A 3 -4.35 9.51 8.38
N GLN A 4 -3.98 10.80 8.35
CA GLN A 4 -3.74 11.54 7.12
C GLN A 4 -2.46 11.09 6.42
N LEU A 5 -1.39 10.82 7.18
CA LEU A 5 -0.16 10.23 6.63
C LEU A 5 -0.45 8.84 6.06
N TYR A 6 -1.16 7.99 6.80
CA TYR A 6 -1.59 6.67 6.34
C TYR A 6 -2.39 6.76 5.03
N PHE A 7 -3.37 7.67 4.94
CA PHE A 7 -4.17 7.88 3.75
C PHE A 7 -3.31 8.29 2.53
N ARG A 8 -2.36 9.21 2.72
CA ARG A 8 -1.46 9.66 1.64
C ARG A 8 -0.54 8.53 1.18
N ASP A 9 0.06 7.79 2.12
CA ASP A 9 0.93 6.64 1.82
C ASP A 9 0.15 5.56 1.05
N ALA A 10 -1.07 5.22 1.48
CA ALA A 10 -1.93 4.24 0.84
C ALA A 10 -2.35 4.64 -0.58
N VAL A 11 -2.72 5.91 -0.78
CA VAL A 11 -3.09 6.42 -2.11
C VAL A 11 -1.89 6.44 -3.04
N LEU A 12 -0.71 6.76 -2.53
CA LEU A 12 0.52 6.73 -3.32
C LEU A 12 0.92 5.29 -3.67
N ALA A 13 0.80 4.34 -2.72
CA ALA A 13 0.97 2.91 -2.98
C ALA A 13 0.09 2.44 -4.14
N PHE A 14 -1.20 2.77 -4.07
CA PHE A 14 -2.18 2.43 -5.11
C PHE A 14 -1.76 2.98 -6.47
N LYS A 15 -1.38 4.26 -6.54
CA LYS A 15 -0.91 4.88 -7.79
C LYS A 15 0.34 4.22 -8.36
N CYS A 16 1.30 3.84 -7.51
CA CYS A 16 2.50 3.13 -7.94
C CYS A 16 2.16 1.74 -8.52
N MET A 17 1.23 1.02 -7.88
CA MET A 17 0.79 -0.30 -8.32
C MET A 17 -0.06 -0.26 -9.60
N THR A 18 -0.82 0.82 -9.83
CA THR A 18 -1.61 1.02 -11.05
C THR A 18 -0.85 1.73 -12.17
N GLY A 19 0.45 2.01 -11.99
CA GLY A 19 1.27 2.71 -12.99
C GLY A 19 0.91 4.19 -13.19
N SER A 20 0.10 4.78 -12.31
CA SER A 20 -0.33 6.19 -12.37
C SER A 20 0.62 7.13 -11.60
N ALA A 21 1.72 6.61 -11.06
CA ALA A 21 2.78 7.38 -10.43
C ALA A 21 3.98 7.52 -11.37
N PRO A 22 4.84 8.54 -11.19
CA PRO A 22 6.08 8.72 -11.95
C PRO A 22 6.89 7.42 -12.01
N THR A 23 7.48 7.13 -13.17
CA THR A 23 8.21 5.88 -13.45
C THR A 23 9.29 5.58 -12.41
N TYR A 24 10.03 6.59 -11.95
CA TYR A 24 11.05 6.45 -10.90
C TYR A 24 10.49 5.91 -9.58
N LEU A 25 9.26 6.31 -9.22
CA LEU A 25 8.58 5.83 -8.02
C LEU A 25 8.01 4.43 -8.28
N SER A 26 7.26 4.26 -9.36
CA SER A 26 6.62 2.99 -9.72
C SER A 26 7.64 1.85 -9.85
N SER A 27 8.82 2.12 -10.41
CA SER A 27 9.92 1.14 -10.52
C SER A 27 10.48 0.67 -9.18
N LYS A 28 10.28 1.41 -8.08
CA LYS A 28 10.67 0.94 -6.75
C LYS A 28 9.63 -0.03 -6.16
N PHE A 29 8.36 0.05 -6.60
CA PHE A 29 7.24 -0.75 -6.10
C PHE A 29 6.91 -1.95 -7.00
N LEU A 30 7.90 -2.48 -7.72
CA LEU A 30 7.70 -3.65 -8.56
C LEU A 30 7.32 -4.86 -7.70
N THR A 31 6.16 -5.44 -7.99
CA THR A 31 5.64 -6.61 -7.28
C THR A 31 6.40 -7.88 -7.68
N ARG A 32 6.39 -8.92 -6.84
CA ARG A 32 7.07 -10.20 -7.13
C ARG A 32 6.64 -10.83 -8.47
N GLY A 33 5.38 -10.61 -8.89
CA GLY A 33 4.89 -11.05 -10.20
C GLY A 33 5.61 -10.40 -11.39
N ASN A 34 6.04 -9.13 -11.25
CA ASN A 34 6.76 -8.39 -12.30
C ASN A 34 8.19 -8.92 -12.53
N PHE A 35 8.77 -9.57 -11.52
CA PHE A 35 10.12 -10.16 -11.61
C PHE A 35 10.12 -11.62 -12.04
N SER A 36 9.08 -12.40 -11.71
CA SER A 36 9.12 -13.86 -11.92
C SER A 36 8.31 -14.36 -13.12
N GLY A 37 7.45 -13.54 -13.73
CA GLY A 37 6.53 -13.95 -14.81
C GLY A 37 5.55 -15.06 -14.40
N ARG A 38 5.55 -15.48 -13.13
CA ARG A 38 4.72 -16.56 -12.59
C ARG A 38 3.68 -15.98 -11.65
N THR A 39 2.42 -16.04 -12.06
CA THR A 39 1.25 -15.70 -11.24
C THR A 39 1.03 -16.76 -10.16
N THR A 40 1.74 -16.63 -9.04
CA THR A 40 1.50 -17.45 -7.84
C THR A 40 0.60 -16.69 -6.85
N ARG A 41 0.01 -17.38 -5.86
CA ARG A 41 -0.85 -16.76 -4.82
C ARG A 41 -0.16 -15.63 -4.02
N SER A 42 1.16 -15.50 -4.13
CA SER A 42 2.02 -14.46 -3.52
C SER A 42 2.44 -13.35 -4.50
N SER A 43 2.03 -13.42 -5.77
CA SER A 43 2.44 -12.49 -6.83
C SER A 43 2.04 -11.02 -6.58
N GLN A 44 1.00 -10.79 -5.76
CA GLN A 44 0.53 -9.46 -5.35
C GLN A 44 1.26 -8.89 -4.12
N LEU A 45 2.13 -9.67 -3.47
CA LEU A 45 2.88 -9.22 -2.29
C LEU A 45 4.18 -8.55 -2.72
N LEU A 46 4.36 -7.33 -2.23
CA LEU A 46 5.61 -6.59 -2.37
C LEU A 46 6.65 -7.22 -1.43
N PRO A 47 7.89 -7.46 -1.88
CA PRO A 47 8.93 -7.97 -1.00
C PRO A 47 9.20 -6.93 0.08
N ILE A 48 8.89 -7.27 1.34
CA ILE A 48 9.17 -6.40 2.48
C ILE A 48 10.69 -6.30 2.62
N PRO A 49 11.30 -5.11 2.44
CA PRO A 49 12.72 -4.98 2.65
C PRO A 49 13.05 -5.23 4.13
N LEU A 50 14.01 -6.12 4.38
CA LEU A 50 14.49 -6.49 5.71
C LEU A 50 15.33 -5.37 6.31
N TYR A 51 14.74 -4.20 6.54
CA TYR A 51 15.40 -3.13 7.29
C TYR A 51 15.45 -3.51 8.76
N LYS A 52 16.64 -3.87 9.23
CA LYS A 52 16.93 -4.20 10.64
C LYS A 52 16.95 -2.96 11.55
N THR A 53 17.11 -1.76 10.97
CA THR A 53 17.19 -0.50 11.73
C THR A 53 15.85 0.24 11.76
N LYS A 54 15.54 0.91 12.89
CA LYS A 54 14.34 1.75 13.04
C LYS A 54 14.29 2.88 12.00
N SER A 55 15.44 3.44 11.63
CA SER A 55 15.55 4.46 10.58
C SER A 55 15.16 3.92 9.21
N GLY A 56 15.58 2.69 8.87
CA GLY A 56 15.19 2.03 7.62
C GLY A 56 13.69 1.70 7.56
N GLN A 57 13.10 1.28 8.67
CA GLN A 57 11.65 1.05 8.76
C GLN A 57 10.82 2.34 8.68
N ARG A 58 11.45 3.49 8.93
CA ARG A 58 10.83 4.81 8.79
C ARG A 58 10.81 5.32 7.35
N THR A 59 11.53 4.66 6.44
CA THR A 59 11.55 5.02 5.02
C THR A 59 10.14 4.96 4.42
N PHE A 60 9.89 5.86 3.48
CA PHE A 60 8.63 5.88 2.74
C PHE A 60 8.35 4.53 2.07
N TYR A 61 9.38 3.89 1.50
CA TYR A 61 9.27 2.60 0.83
C TYR A 61 8.81 1.49 1.78
N TYR A 62 9.48 1.30 2.93
CA TYR A 62 9.09 0.27 3.89
C TYR A 62 7.66 0.45 4.40
N ARG A 63 7.31 1.69 4.78
CA ARG A 63 5.97 2.02 5.28
C ARG A 63 4.89 1.71 4.24
N THR A 64 5.13 2.10 2.99
CA THR A 64 4.18 1.91 1.89
C THR A 64 4.02 0.43 1.52
N VAL A 65 5.13 -0.33 1.47
CA VAL A 65 5.11 -1.78 1.22
C VAL A 65 4.40 -2.54 2.35
N SER A 66 4.74 -2.24 3.60
CA SER A 66 4.11 -2.86 4.78
C SER A 66 2.61 -2.54 4.85
N LEU A 67 2.25 -1.28 4.58
CA LEU A 67 0.86 -0.81 4.51
C LEU A 67 0.10 -1.53 3.40
N TRP A 68 0.65 -1.59 2.20
CA TRP A 68 0.02 -2.27 1.07
C TRP A 68 -0.18 -3.75 1.36
N ASN A 69 0.82 -4.44 1.91
CA ASN A 69 0.70 -5.85 2.26
C ASN A 69 -0.39 -6.09 3.32
N SER A 70 -0.52 -5.20 4.30
CA SER A 70 -1.55 -5.24 5.35
C SER A 70 -2.93 -4.76 4.89
N LEU A 71 -3.06 -4.27 3.67
CA LEU A 71 -4.32 -3.76 3.13
C LEU A 71 -5.28 -4.91 2.78
N ASP A 72 -6.57 -4.70 3.03
CA ASP A 72 -7.66 -5.59 2.60
C ASP A 72 -7.64 -5.82 1.09
N ASN A 73 -7.93 -7.05 0.66
CA ASN A 73 -8.03 -7.38 -0.76
C ASN A 73 -9.13 -6.56 -1.47
N ASP A 74 -10.23 -6.24 -0.78
CA ASP A 74 -11.30 -5.36 -1.28
C ASP A 74 -10.82 -3.95 -1.69
N LEU A 75 -9.77 -3.47 -1.03
CA LEU A 75 -9.14 -2.20 -1.35
C LEU A 75 -8.13 -2.37 -2.49
N LYS A 76 -7.36 -3.46 -2.50
CA LYS A 76 -6.39 -3.77 -3.57
C LYS A 76 -7.05 -4.02 -4.93
N LEU A 77 -8.24 -4.63 -4.94
CA LEU A 77 -9.03 -4.93 -6.14
C LEU A 77 -9.83 -3.73 -6.68
N CYS A 78 -9.64 -2.53 -6.13
CA CYS A 78 -10.30 -1.34 -6.65
C CYS A 78 -9.72 -0.94 -8.01
N ASN A 79 -10.57 -0.86 -9.04
CA ASN A 79 -10.15 -0.46 -10.39
C ASN A 79 -10.03 1.06 -10.58
N SER A 80 -10.42 1.86 -9.59
CA SER A 80 -10.45 3.32 -9.69
C SER A 80 -9.89 3.99 -8.43
N SER A 81 -9.04 4.99 -8.64
CA SER A 81 -8.46 5.80 -7.56
C SER A 81 -9.53 6.47 -6.69
N SER A 82 -10.64 6.92 -7.30
CA SER A 82 -11.74 7.55 -6.58
C SER A 82 -12.46 6.54 -5.67
N ASN A 83 -12.70 5.32 -6.16
CA ASN A 83 -13.32 4.27 -5.36
C ASN A 83 -12.42 3.81 -4.22
N PHE A 84 -11.11 3.67 -4.49
CA PHE A 84 -10.10 3.37 -3.48
C PHE A 84 -10.09 4.42 -2.35
N LYS A 85 -10.00 5.72 -2.70
CA LYS A 85 -10.00 6.82 -1.71
C LYS A 85 -11.26 6.82 -0.85
N ARG A 86 -12.43 6.58 -1.46
CA ARG A 86 -13.71 6.53 -0.76
C ARG A 86 -13.76 5.38 0.24
N LYS A 87 -13.47 4.14 -0.20
CA LYS A 87 -13.44 2.96 0.68
C LYS A 87 -12.41 3.12 1.81
N LEU A 88 -11.23 3.65 1.49
CA LEU A 88 -10.17 3.89 2.47
C LEU A 88 -10.59 4.91 3.54
N ARG A 89 -11.24 6.01 3.14
CA ARG A 89 -11.81 6.97 4.10
C ARG A 89 -12.89 6.34 4.97
N ALA A 90 -13.78 5.55 4.40
CA ALA A 90 -14.82 4.85 5.15
C ALA A 90 -14.21 3.90 6.21
N LYS A 91 -13.18 3.12 5.84
CA LYS A 91 -12.45 2.25 6.77
C LYS A 91 -11.75 3.03 7.89
N LEU A 92 -11.07 4.14 7.55
CA LEU A 92 -10.41 5.00 8.54
C LEU A 92 -11.41 5.66 9.51
N PHE A 93 -12.59 6.04 9.00
CA PHE A 93 -13.66 6.61 9.81
C PHE A 93 -14.30 5.54 10.72
N ALA A 94 -14.57 4.35 10.19
CA ALA A 94 -15.07 3.22 10.98
C ALA A 94 -14.07 2.81 12.09
N ALA A 95 -12.77 2.79 11.79
CA ALA A 95 -11.74 2.51 12.79
C ALA A 95 -11.61 3.61 13.86
N PHE A 96 -11.99 4.85 13.53
CA PHE A 96 -12.06 5.94 14.50
C PHE A 96 -13.29 5.83 15.41
N LEU A 97 -14.42 5.36 14.86
CA LEU A 97 -15.67 5.19 15.61
C LEU A 97 -15.75 3.88 16.40
N SER A 98 -14.99 2.85 16.04
CA SER A 98 -14.89 1.63 16.84
C SER A 98 -14.19 1.98 18.17
N PRO A 99 -14.86 1.82 19.32
CA PRO A 99 -14.19 1.90 20.60
C PRO A 99 -13.10 0.84 20.59
N ARG A 100 -11.88 1.24 20.91
CA ARG A 100 -10.77 0.30 21.09
C ARG A 100 -11.06 -0.42 22.42
N SER A 101 -11.76 -1.54 22.35
CA SER A 101 -11.97 -2.47 23.47
C SER A 101 -10.65 -3.04 23.96
#